data_AF-A0A1Z5H5I2-F1
#
_entry.id   AF-A0A1Z5H5I2-F1
#
_cell.length_a   1.000
_cell.length_b   1.000
_cell.length_c   1.000
_cell.angle_alpha   90.00
_cell.angle_beta   90.00
_cell.angle_gamma   90.00
#
_symmetry.space_group_name_H-M   'P 1'
#
loop_
_entity.id
_entity.type
_entity.pdbx_description
1 polymer ?
#
loop_
_entity_poly.entity_id
_entity_poly.type
_entity_poly.pdbx_seq_one_letter_code
_entity_poly.pdbx_strand_id
1 'polypeptide(L)'
;MAKNGLGRVPAIPMSARHMSYWDMFATWVGANANNGTWYIGGVIAACGFLTASTTLIVTGIISYLLLAAASYMGYKTGLTAMTLTRASFGLRGSLLPSVINLVQFIGWAAVNTFIAATSMSYLFHDLFGWPVYGKPGGTMGLAVGIIVMSIFHL
;
A
#
# COMPACT_ATOMS: atom_id res chain seq x y z
N MET A 1 -7.54 -12.20 -37.02
CA MET A 1 -6.71 -12.91 -36.03
C MET A 1 -5.29 -12.37 -36.11
N ALA A 2 -4.94 -11.35 -35.32
CA ALA A 2 -3.57 -10.83 -35.22
C ALA A 2 -3.16 -10.84 -33.75
N LYS A 3 -2.29 -11.81 -33.42
CA LYS A 3 -1.73 -12.09 -32.10
C LYS A 3 -0.57 -11.11 -31.80
N ASN A 4 -0.42 -10.78 -30.52
CA ASN A 4 0.78 -10.27 -29.85
C ASN A 4 1.16 -8.80 -30.07
N GLY A 5 0.79 -7.95 -29.11
CA GLY A 5 1.34 -6.60 -28.95
C GLY A 5 1.19 -6.12 -27.51
N LEU A 6 2.28 -6.19 -26.74
CA LEU A 6 2.47 -5.46 -25.48
C LEU A 6 2.16 -3.97 -25.71
N GLY A 7 0.91 -3.51 -25.55
CA GLY A 7 0.61 -2.11 -25.85
C GLY A 7 -0.84 -1.66 -25.74
N ARG A 8 -1.82 -2.52 -26.04
CA ARG A 8 -3.24 -2.12 -25.98
C ARG A 8 -3.88 -2.61 -24.70
N VAL A 9 -3.84 -1.78 -23.66
CA VAL A 9 -4.71 -1.95 -22.50
C VAL A 9 -6.08 -1.37 -22.89
N PRO A 10 -7.15 -2.19 -22.92
CA PRO A 10 -8.47 -1.69 -23.27
C PRO A 10 -8.91 -0.64 -22.25
N ALA A 11 -9.31 0.54 -22.72
CA ALA A 11 -9.90 1.55 -21.86
C ALA A 11 -11.28 1.06 -21.41
N ILE A 12 -11.59 1.20 -20.12
CA ILE A 12 -12.90 0.80 -19.59
C ILE A 12 -13.95 1.84 -20.00
N PRO A 13 -14.95 1.46 -20.81
CA PRO A 13 -16.00 2.37 -21.27
C PRO A 13 -16.87 2.82 -20.08
N MET A 14 -17.48 4.00 -20.20
CA MET A 14 -18.26 4.59 -19.11
C MET A 14 -19.43 3.72 -18.67
N SER A 15 -20.05 2.98 -19.59
CA SER A 15 -21.16 2.06 -19.32
C SER A 15 -20.80 0.88 -18.44
N ALA A 16 -19.51 0.52 -18.35
CA ALA A 16 -19.02 -0.58 -17.52
C ALA A 16 -18.50 -0.12 -16.14
N ARG A 17 -18.67 1.17 -15.79
CA ARG A 17 -18.22 1.75 -14.51
C ARG A 17 -19.39 1.82 -13.55
N HIS A 18 -19.40 0.91 -12.57
CA HIS A 18 -20.51 0.76 -11.62
C HIS A 18 -20.16 1.17 -10.18
N MET A 19 -18.92 1.60 -9.94
CA MET A 19 -18.46 1.97 -8.60
C MET A 19 -19.12 3.27 -8.16
N SER A 20 -19.89 3.23 -7.07
CA SER A 20 -20.54 4.40 -6.49
C SER A 20 -19.54 5.24 -5.67
N TYR A 21 -19.96 6.44 -5.27
CA TYR A 21 -19.17 7.28 -4.36
C TYR A 21 -18.91 6.60 -3.02
N TRP A 22 -19.87 5.81 -2.52
CA TRP A 22 -19.72 5.07 -1.28
C TRP A 22 -18.74 3.92 -1.40
N ASP A 23 -18.76 3.18 -2.52
CA ASP A 23 -17.80 2.12 -2.79
C ASP A 23 -16.37 2.69 -2.86
N MET A 24 -16.22 3.85 -3.50
CA MET A 24 -14.93 4.55 -3.56
C MET A 24 -14.47 5.00 -2.16
N PHE A 25 -15.35 5.62 -1.37
CA PHE A 25 -15.04 6.04 -0.01
C PHE A 25 -14.63 4.86 0.87
N ALA A 26 -15.43 3.79 0.89
CA ALA A 26 -15.15 2.58 1.66
C ALA A 26 -13.83 1.92 1.22
N THR A 27 -13.56 1.86 -0.09
CA THR A 27 -12.31 1.32 -0.63
C THR A 27 -11.11 2.12 -0.15
N TRP A 28 -11.18 3.46 -0.17
CA TRP A 28 -10.08 4.31 0.29
C TRP A 28 -9.86 4.25 1.80
N VAL A 29 -10.93 4.24 2.58
CA VAL A 29 -10.83 4.08 4.05
C VAL A 29 -10.21 2.71 4.38
N GLY A 30 -10.71 1.64 3.76
CA GLY A 30 -10.17 0.29 3.94
C GLY A 30 -8.72 0.15 3.51
N ALA A 31 -8.34 0.70 2.35
CA ALA A 31 -6.97 0.66 1.85
C ALA A 31 -5.98 1.42 2.76
N ASN A 32 -6.42 2.49 3.40
CA ASN A 32 -5.60 3.25 4.35
C ASN A 32 -5.52 2.60 5.74
N ALA A 33 -6.43 1.69 6.09
CA ALA A 33 -6.40 0.95 7.35
C ALA A 33 -5.42 -0.24 7.25
N ASN A 34 -4.12 0.03 7.25
CA ASN A 34 -3.06 -0.97 7.18
C ASN A 34 -2.06 -0.82 8.33
N ASN A 35 -1.25 -1.85 8.58
CA ASN A 35 -0.34 -1.91 9.74
C ASN A 35 0.62 -0.72 9.78
N GLY A 36 1.07 -0.23 8.63
CA GLY A 36 1.94 0.94 8.53
C GLY A 36 1.29 2.23 9.03
N THR A 37 0.02 2.49 8.72
CA THR A 37 -0.66 3.72 9.18
C THR A 37 -0.94 3.69 10.67
N TRP A 38 -1.31 2.53 11.23
CA TRP A 38 -1.45 2.34 12.68
C TRP A 38 -0.12 2.57 13.41
N TYR A 39 0.97 2.03 12.86
CA TYR A 39 2.31 2.24 13.40
C TYR A 39 2.70 3.72 13.44
N ILE A 40 2.45 4.47 12.36
CA ILE A 40 2.69 5.92 12.31
C ILE A 40 1.89 6.65 13.40
N GLY A 41 0.65 6.23 13.68
CA GLY A 41 -0.13 6.78 14.79
C GLY A 41 0.57 6.65 16.15
N GLY A 42 1.20 5.50 16.40
CA GLY A 42 2.03 5.28 17.59
C GLY A 42 3.27 6.19 17.63
N VAL A 43 3.93 6.37 16.48
CA VAL A 43 5.09 7.28 16.35
C VAL A 43 4.69 8.74 16.64
N ILE A 44 3.54 9.19 16.12
CA ILE A 44 3.00 10.53 16.36
C ILE A 44 2.75 10.76 17.86
N ALA A 45 2.20 9.76 18.56
CA ALA A 45 1.98 9.84 20.00
C ALA A 45 3.31 10.00 20.77
N ALA A 46 4.38 9.34 20.32
CA ALA A 46 5.69 9.40 20.96
C ALA A 46 6.48 10.69 20.65
N CYS A 47 6.37 11.24 19.44
CA CYS A 47 7.19 12.38 18.98
C CYS A 47 6.57 13.76 19.25
N GLY A 48 5.33 13.82 19.75
CA GLY A 48 4.61 15.06 20.05
C GLY A 48 3.31 15.15 19.26
N PHE A 49 2.19 14.93 19.96
CA PHE A 49 0.88 14.76 19.33
C PHE A 49 0.47 15.96 18.46
N LEU A 50 0.63 17.19 18.96
CA LEU A 50 0.12 18.37 18.26
C LEU A 50 0.96 18.72 17.02
N THR A 51 2.29 18.71 17.15
CA THR A 51 3.21 19.03 16.05
C THR A 51 3.17 17.96 14.96
N ALA A 52 3.26 16.67 15.34
CA ALA A 52 3.28 15.59 14.37
C ALA A 52 1.91 15.40 13.69
N SER A 53 0.78 15.59 14.40
CA SER A 53 -0.55 15.52 13.78
C SER A 53 -0.81 16.67 12.82
N THR A 54 -0.40 17.90 13.17
CA THR A 54 -0.57 19.06 12.27
C THR A 54 0.28 18.90 11.00
N THR A 55 1.53 18.45 11.12
CA THR A 55 2.36 18.11 9.96
C THR A 55 1.72 17.01 9.11
N LEU A 56 1.22 15.94 9.72
CA LEU A 56 0.53 14.87 9.01
C LEU A 56 -0.67 15.39 8.21
N ILE A 57 -1.52 16.22 8.81
CA ILE A 57 -2.70 16.77 8.14
C ILE A 57 -2.29 17.64 6.95
N VAL A 58 -1.32 18.55 7.13
CA VAL A 58 -0.87 19.45 6.06
C VAL A 58 -0.26 18.67 4.90
N THR A 59 0.69 17.77 5.19
CA THR A 59 1.32 16.93 4.15
C THR A 59 0.32 15.98 3.50
N GLY A 60 -0.63 15.45 4.28
CA GLY A 60 -1.71 14.60 3.80
C GLY A 60 -2.57 15.31 2.77
N ILE A 61 -3.08 16.52 3.08
CA ILE A 61 -3.89 17.30 2.14
C ILE A 61 -3.13 17.53 0.82
N ILE A 62 -1.88 17.96 0.89
CA ILE A 62 -1.06 18.21 -0.32
C ILE A 62 -0.91 16.93 -1.15
N SER A 63 -0.62 15.81 -0.50
CA SER A 63 -0.45 14.52 -1.17
C SER A 63 -1.74 14.02 -1.82
N TYR A 64 -2.87 14.14 -1.11
CA TYR A 64 -4.18 13.73 -1.62
C TYR A 64 -4.66 14.62 -2.77
N LEU A 65 -4.30 15.90 -2.80
CA LEU A 65 -4.58 16.77 -3.95
C LEU A 65 -3.84 16.32 -5.21
N LEU A 66 -2.56 15.98 -5.09
CA LEU A 66 -1.77 15.43 -6.21
C LEU A 66 -2.34 14.10 -6.69
N LEU A 67 -2.73 13.24 -5.75
CA LEU A 67 -3.38 11.97 -6.04
C LEU A 67 -4.74 12.16 -6.74
N ALA A 68 -5.54 13.14 -6.33
CA ALA A 68 -6.81 13.46 -6.96
C ALA A 68 -6.62 13.94 -8.41
N ALA A 69 -5.61 14.78 -8.66
CA ALA A 69 -5.26 15.22 -10.02
C ALA A 69 -4.83 14.03 -10.90
N ALA A 70 -4.00 13.12 -10.36
CA ALA A 70 -3.61 11.90 -11.06
C ALA A 70 -4.80 10.96 -11.34
N SER A 71 -5.68 10.81 -10.34
CA SER A 71 -6.89 9.97 -10.43
C SER A 71 -7.87 10.51 -11.46
N TYR A 72 -7.99 11.82 -11.60
CA TYR A 72 -8.83 12.47 -12.61
C TYR A 72 -8.38 12.12 -14.04
N MET A 73 -7.07 12.07 -14.30
CA MET A 73 -6.54 11.63 -15.60
C MET A 73 -6.89 10.16 -15.88
N GLY A 74 -6.82 9.30 -14.87
CA GLY A 74 -7.27 7.90 -14.95
C GLY A 74 -8.76 7.77 -15.23
N TYR A 75 -9.59 8.55 -14.54
CA TYR A 75 -11.03 8.59 -14.74
C TYR A 75 -11.40 9.02 -16.16
N LYS A 76 -10.78 10.09 -16.70
CA LYS A 76 -11.09 10.58 -18.05
C LYS A 76 -10.67 9.59 -19.15
N THR A 77 -9.52 8.95 -19.00
CA THR A 77 -8.96 8.05 -20.02
C THR A 77 -9.47 6.62 -19.90
N GLY A 78 -9.92 6.18 -18.72
CA GLY A 78 -10.28 4.79 -18.45
C GLY A 78 -9.09 3.83 -18.51
N LEU A 79 -7.86 4.35 -18.42
CA LEU A 79 -6.62 3.61 -18.51
C LEU A 79 -5.98 3.43 -17.14
N THR A 80 -5.21 2.37 -16.97
CA THR A 80 -4.46 2.13 -15.73
C THR A 80 -3.36 3.17 -15.54
N ALA A 81 -2.95 3.41 -14.29
CA ALA A 81 -1.85 4.31 -13.96
C ALA A 81 -0.58 3.99 -14.77
N MET A 82 -0.25 2.70 -14.90
CA MET A 82 0.92 2.24 -15.67
C MET A 82 0.77 2.40 -17.19
N THR A 83 -0.45 2.52 -17.70
CA THR A 83 -0.67 2.85 -19.12
C THR A 83 -0.54 4.35 -19.35
N LEU A 84 -0.97 5.18 -18.39
CA LEU A 84 -0.81 6.64 -18.46
C LEU A 84 0.67 7.06 -18.51
N THR A 85 1.56 6.34 -17.83
CA THR A 85 3.01 6.63 -17.89
C THR A 85 3.61 6.43 -19.28
N ARG A 86 2.95 5.67 -20.17
CA ARG A 86 3.37 5.53 -21.58
C ARG A 86 3.25 6.83 -22.37
N ALA A 87 2.38 7.75 -21.96
CA ALA A 87 2.25 9.04 -22.63
C ALA A 87 3.53 9.88 -22.49
N SER A 88 4.20 9.82 -21.34
CA SER A 88 5.42 10.58 -21.07
C SER A 88 6.71 9.83 -21.41
N PHE A 89 6.75 8.51 -21.21
CA PHE A 89 7.98 7.70 -21.36
C PHE A 89 7.97 6.77 -22.59
N GLY A 90 6.87 6.74 -23.36
CA GLY A 90 6.69 5.82 -24.49
C GLY A 90 6.43 4.36 -24.07
N LEU A 91 6.22 3.49 -25.06
CA LEU A 91 5.88 2.07 -24.81
C LEU A 91 6.98 1.33 -24.05
N ARG A 92 8.23 1.44 -24.51
CA ARG A 92 9.38 0.76 -23.88
C ARG A 92 9.86 1.47 -22.61
N GLY A 93 9.79 2.80 -22.54
CA GLY A 93 10.19 3.55 -21.35
C GLY A 93 9.21 3.42 -20.18
N SER A 94 7.95 3.04 -20.43
CA SER A 94 6.99 2.73 -19.35
C SER A 94 7.38 1.54 -18.47
N LEU A 95 8.34 0.72 -18.91
CA LEU A 95 8.88 -0.38 -18.12
C LEU A 95 9.55 0.13 -16.83
N LEU A 96 10.27 1.26 -16.89
CA LEU A 96 10.98 1.79 -15.73
C LEU A 96 10.02 2.19 -14.59
N PRO A 97 8.98 3.04 -14.81
CA PRO A 97 7.96 3.29 -13.80
C PRO A 97 7.27 2.01 -13.30
N SER A 98 7.09 1.02 -14.18
CA SER A 98 6.44 -0.26 -13.82
C SER A 98 7.28 -1.09 -12.86
N VAL A 99 8.58 -1.19 -13.10
CA VAL A 99 9.50 -1.90 -12.20
C VAL A 99 9.61 -1.17 -10.86
N ILE A 100 9.71 0.16 -10.88
CA ILE A 100 9.75 0.96 -9.63
C ILE A 100 8.47 0.73 -8.83
N ASN A 101 7.30 0.77 -9.47
CA ASN A 101 6.03 0.54 -8.79
C ASN A 101 5.95 -0.90 -8.24
N LEU A 102 6.43 -1.91 -8.96
CA LEU A 102 6.49 -3.29 -8.48
C LEU A 102 7.38 -3.42 -7.24
N VAL A 103 8.59 -2.87 -7.27
CA VAL A 103 9.52 -2.89 -6.13
C VAL A 103 8.94 -2.15 -4.93
N GLN A 104 8.30 -1.00 -5.16
CA GLN A 104 7.61 -0.24 -4.13
C GLN A 104 6.47 -1.04 -3.50
N PHE A 105 5.70 -1.80 -4.28
CA PHE A 105 4.64 -2.67 -3.74
C PHE A 105 5.20 -3.83 -2.93
N ILE A 106 6.29 -4.47 -3.38
CA ILE A 106 6.97 -5.52 -2.63
C ILE A 106 7.49 -4.97 -1.29
N GLY A 107 8.16 -3.82 -1.32
CA GLY A 107 8.67 -3.16 -0.11
C GLY A 107 7.53 -2.79 0.85
N TRP A 108 6.43 -2.25 0.33
CA TRP A 108 5.25 -1.93 1.13
C TRP A 108 4.65 -3.17 1.80
N ALA A 109 4.48 -4.28 1.06
CA ALA A 109 3.95 -5.53 1.61
C ALA A 109 4.90 -6.14 2.67
N ALA A 110 6.21 -6.11 2.41
CA ALA A 110 7.23 -6.60 3.33
C ALA A 110 7.21 -5.82 4.66
N VAL A 111 7.17 -4.49 4.61
CA VAL A 111 7.11 -3.64 5.82
C VAL A 111 5.83 -3.87 6.61
N ASN A 112 4.67 -3.94 5.94
CA ASN A 112 3.40 -4.20 6.61
C ASN A 112 3.35 -5.57 7.29
N THR A 113 3.91 -6.59 6.64
CA THR A 113 4.01 -7.94 7.21
C THR A 113 4.98 -7.96 8.38
N PHE A 114 6.11 -7.26 8.29
CA PHE A 114 7.09 -7.17 9.36
C PHE A 114 6.51 -6.50 10.62
N ILE A 115 5.83 -5.36 10.48
CA ILE A 115 5.17 -4.69 11.60
C ILE A 115 4.15 -5.63 12.27
N ALA A 116 3.32 -6.31 11.47
CA ALA A 116 2.36 -7.27 12.01
C ALA A 116 3.04 -8.45 12.74
N ALA A 117 4.11 -9.00 12.16
CA ALA A 117 4.87 -10.08 12.78
C ALA A 117 5.53 -9.65 14.10
N THR A 118 6.00 -8.40 14.21
CA THR A 118 6.51 -7.88 15.48
C THR A 118 5.41 -7.84 16.54
N SER A 119 4.21 -7.35 16.20
CA SER A 119 3.04 -7.39 17.10
C SER A 119 2.67 -8.82 17.53
N MET A 120 2.73 -9.79 16.61
CA MET A 120 2.50 -11.21 16.94
C MET A 120 3.59 -11.78 17.86
N SER A 121 4.84 -11.35 17.71
CA SER A 121 5.91 -11.77 18.63
C SER A 121 5.65 -11.31 20.05
N TYR A 122 5.06 -10.12 20.26
CA TYR A 122 4.63 -9.67 21.59
C TYR A 122 3.47 -10.53 22.11
N LEU A 123 2.48 -10.83 21.26
CA LEU A 123 1.35 -11.68 21.62
C LEU A 123 1.81 -13.10 22.03
N PHE A 124 2.77 -13.69 21.32
CA PHE A 124 3.31 -15.01 21.65
C PHE A 124 4.17 -14.99 22.92
N HIS A 125 4.84 -13.88 23.23
CA HIS A 125 5.50 -13.72 24.51
C HIS A 125 4.48 -13.77 25.66
N ASP A 126 3.38 -13.04 25.54
CA ASP A 126 2.39 -12.95 26.62
C ASP A 126 1.56 -14.24 26.78
N LEU A 127 1.30 -14.95 25.67
CA LEU A 127 0.54 -16.21 25.71
C LEU A 127 1.39 -17.44 26.02
N PHE A 128 2.61 -17.51 25.47
CA PHE A 128 3.43 -18.73 25.48
C PHE A 128 4.81 -18.54 26.15
N GLY A 129 5.13 -17.35 26.65
CA GLY A 129 6.42 -17.04 27.26
C GLY A 129 7.59 -17.00 26.27
N TRP A 130 7.31 -16.91 24.97
CA TRP A 130 8.35 -16.93 23.94
C TRP A 130 9.18 -15.64 23.93
N PRO A 131 10.50 -15.70 23.68
CA PRO A 131 11.32 -14.50 23.62
C PRO A 131 10.85 -13.53 22.52
N VAL A 132 10.71 -12.26 22.90
CA VAL A 132 10.30 -11.17 22.00
C VAL A 132 11.38 -10.90 20.96
N TYR A 133 10.96 -10.50 19.76
CA TYR A 133 11.82 -9.94 18.72
C TYR A 133 12.81 -8.90 19.30
N GLY A 134 14.12 -9.11 19.07
CA GLY A 134 15.20 -8.25 19.60
C GLY A 134 15.99 -8.83 20.79
N LYS A 135 15.52 -9.92 21.42
CA LYS A 135 16.28 -10.68 22.44
C LYS A 135 16.85 -11.99 21.85
N PRO A 136 17.92 -12.57 22.44
CA PRO A 136 18.46 -13.85 21.99
C PRO A 136 17.37 -14.93 21.96
N GLY A 137 17.16 -15.56 20.80
CA GLY A 137 16.11 -16.57 20.58
C GLY A 137 14.75 -16.06 20.07
N GLY A 138 14.54 -14.74 19.99
CA GLY A 138 13.26 -14.15 19.54
C GLY A 138 12.98 -14.21 18.03
N THR A 139 13.92 -14.72 17.24
CA THR A 139 13.75 -14.92 15.79
C THR A 139 12.71 -16.00 15.48
N MET A 140 12.51 -16.99 16.36
CA MET A 140 11.50 -18.03 16.21
C MET A 140 10.07 -17.45 16.30
N GLY A 141 9.82 -16.57 17.28
CA GLY A 141 8.53 -15.89 17.43
C GLY A 141 8.20 -15.00 16.24
N LEU A 142 9.21 -14.29 15.70
CA LEU A 142 9.06 -13.50 14.47
C LEU A 142 8.80 -14.39 13.24
N ALA A 143 9.56 -15.47 13.05
CA ALA A 143 9.40 -16.35 11.89
C ALA A 143 8.01 -17.00 11.85
N VAL A 144 7.51 -17.48 13.00
CA VAL A 144 6.13 -17.99 13.12
C VAL A 144 5.13 -16.86 12.88
N GLY A 145 5.36 -15.66 13.44
CA GLY A 145 4.53 -14.48 13.19
C GLY A 145 4.44 -14.11 11.70
N ILE A 146 5.55 -14.17 10.97
CA ILE A 146 5.59 -13.93 9.52
C ILE A 146 4.80 -15.00 8.77
N ILE A 147 4.94 -16.28 9.12
CA ILE A 147 4.20 -17.37 8.49
C ILE A 147 2.69 -17.20 8.71
N VAL A 148 2.28 -16.98 9.96
CA VAL A 148 0.88 -16.76 10.32
C VAL A 148 0.31 -15.55 9.59
N MET A 149 1.04 -14.43 9.56
CA MET A 149 0.60 -13.24 8.86
C MET A 149 0.57 -13.44 7.34
N SER A 150 1.51 -14.17 6.75
CA SER A 150 1.51 -14.47 5.31
C SER A 150 0.30 -15.30 4.90
N ILE A 151 -0.17 -16.21 5.78
CA ILE A 151 -1.40 -16.99 5.56
C ILE A 151 -2.64 -16.10 5.62
N PHE A 152 -2.70 -15.14 6.56
CA PHE A 152 -3.84 -14.23 6.69
C PHE A 152 -3.90 -13.14 5.60
N HIS A 153 -2.81 -12.88 4.88
CA HIS A 153 -2.77 -11.91 3.77
C HIS A 153 -3.13 -12.52 2.40
N LEU A 154 -3.37 -13.84 2.32
CA LEU A 154 -3.86 -14.56 1.13
C LEU A 154 -5.39 -14.66 1.15
#